data_AF-A0A0M9ELE0-F1
#
_entry.id   AF-A0A0M9ELE0-F1
#
_cell.length_a   1.000
_cell.length_b   1.000
_cell.length_c   1.000
_cell.angle_alpha   90.00
_cell.angle_beta   90.00
_cell.angle_gamma   90.00
#
_symmetry.space_group_name_H-M   'P 1'
#
loop_
_entity.id
_entity.type
_entity.pdbx_description
1 polymer ?
#
loop_
_entity_poly.entity_id
_entity_poly.type
_entity_poly.pdbx_seq_one_letter_code
_entity_poly.pdbx_strand_id
1 'polypeptide(L)'
;MKLEVSSALFVASWTFIEESIAIAYYCYQVPKISELLSLFSKLAQPNKPWCGNINQRAAAALSSGTTNPVTAIPTDTVSEPVRYSCRTQEDTDPSWGPAPISNLEGTTGDNAPDKPDSLVIGFGPIIPRWDVTPPGGRKLQYFVKTDTFPDTDKARFAAKEFQAAADSWAKLQIGLTFSEATNRETANFYLVYRVNGLDDDGALAQAFFPHEFDQDVIVFSYAFEGKNKSILKEIFLHEIGHVLGLRHEFAIEGDNLGNKPEGEGAKLFMEKNASSVMSYNFPPRIQDSDRTQTIEFYKLLLGYMVDGSPVTDYQPKIRRKN
;
A
#
# COMPACT_ATOMS: atom_id res chain seq x y z
N MET A 1 -10.16 -60.45 -6.87
CA MET A 1 -9.23 -59.76 -5.96
C MET A 1 -8.50 -58.69 -6.77
N LYS A 2 -9.07 -57.48 -6.82
CA LYS A 2 -8.49 -56.31 -7.51
C LYS A 2 -7.84 -55.44 -6.44
N LEU A 3 -6.54 -55.16 -6.61
CA LEU A 3 -5.77 -54.23 -5.79
C LEU A 3 -5.93 -52.83 -6.38
N GLU A 4 -6.57 -51.94 -5.63
CA GLU A 4 -6.44 -50.49 -5.79
C GLU A 4 -5.09 -50.08 -5.18
N VAL A 5 -4.27 -49.35 -5.95
CA VAL A 5 -3.09 -48.64 -5.43
C VAL A 5 -3.29 -47.15 -5.68
N SER A 6 -3.10 -46.43 -4.59
CA SER A 6 -3.52 -45.05 -4.29
C SER A 6 -2.87 -43.97 -5.15
N SER A 7 -3.72 -43.06 -5.63
CA SER A 7 -3.44 -41.77 -6.29
C SER A 7 -2.74 -40.74 -5.39
N ALA A 8 -2.51 -41.03 -4.10
CA ALA A 8 -1.83 -40.12 -3.18
C ALA A 8 -0.31 -40.02 -3.39
N LEU A 9 0.33 -41.07 -3.94
CA LEU A 9 1.79 -41.08 -4.17
C LEU A 9 2.23 -40.18 -5.33
N PHE A 10 1.35 -39.90 -6.29
CA PHE A 10 1.67 -39.05 -7.44
C PHE A 10 1.56 -37.55 -7.11
N VAL A 11 0.72 -37.18 -6.15
CA VAL A 11 0.55 -35.78 -5.72
C VAL A 11 1.71 -35.33 -4.83
N ALA A 12 2.23 -36.23 -3.96
CA ALA A 12 3.33 -35.91 -3.06
C ALA A 12 4.69 -35.72 -3.76
N SER A 13 4.93 -36.37 -4.90
CA SER A 13 6.19 -36.19 -5.64
C SER A 13 6.22 -34.90 -6.46
N TRP A 14 5.06 -34.30 -6.75
CA TRP A 14 4.96 -33.08 -7.55
C TRP A 14 5.20 -31.83 -6.71
N THR A 15 4.70 -31.78 -5.46
CA THR A 15 4.90 -30.65 -4.54
C THR A 15 6.35 -30.50 -4.08
N PHE A 16 7.11 -31.60 -3.92
CA PHE A 16 8.51 -31.54 -3.49
C PHE A 16 9.44 -30.95 -4.56
N ILE A 17 9.07 -31.08 -5.85
CA ILE A 17 9.84 -30.53 -6.96
C ILE A 17 9.64 -29.01 -7.05
N GLU A 18 8.42 -28.50 -6.82
CA GLU A 18 8.14 -27.06 -6.86
C GLU A 18 8.83 -26.29 -5.71
N GLU A 19 8.82 -26.83 -4.49
CA GLU A 19 9.52 -26.19 -3.36
C GLU A 19 11.05 -26.19 -3.56
N SER A 20 11.61 -27.27 -4.12
CA SER A 20 13.05 -27.36 -4.39
C SER A 20 13.49 -26.39 -5.49
N ILE A 21 12.64 -26.15 -6.50
CA ILE A 21 12.91 -25.16 -7.57
C ILE A 21 12.81 -23.75 -7.02
N ALA A 22 11.82 -23.46 -6.17
CA ALA A 22 11.67 -22.14 -5.55
C ALA A 22 12.88 -21.77 -4.68
N ILE A 23 13.39 -22.72 -3.87
CA ILE A 23 14.57 -22.51 -3.02
C ILE A 23 15.85 -22.34 -3.87
N ALA A 24 16.03 -23.13 -4.93
CA ALA A 24 17.17 -22.99 -5.82
C ALA A 24 17.18 -21.65 -6.56
N TYR A 25 16.01 -21.16 -6.98
CA TYR A 25 15.87 -19.86 -7.63
C TYR A 25 16.21 -18.71 -6.67
N TYR A 26 15.77 -18.82 -5.41
CA TYR A 26 16.00 -17.81 -4.38
C TYR A 26 17.46 -17.74 -3.92
N CYS A 27 18.16 -18.88 -3.87
CA CYS A 27 19.54 -18.93 -3.38
C CYS A 27 20.61 -18.65 -4.44
N TYR A 28 20.35 -18.92 -5.72
CA TYR A 28 21.41 -18.93 -6.75
C TYR A 28 21.23 -17.93 -7.90
N GLN A 29 20.13 -17.17 -7.97
CA GLN A 29 19.85 -16.18 -9.04
C GLN A 29 20.24 -16.67 -10.45
N VAL A 30 19.82 -17.89 -10.81
CA VAL A 30 20.22 -18.49 -12.09
C VAL A 30 19.38 -17.89 -13.23
N PRO A 31 19.96 -17.36 -14.33
CA PRO A 31 19.22 -16.51 -15.26
C PRO A 31 18.29 -17.28 -16.22
N LYS A 32 18.40 -18.61 -16.35
CA LYS A 32 17.65 -19.40 -17.35
C LYS A 32 17.30 -20.81 -16.87
N ILE A 33 16.02 -21.19 -17.04
CA ILE A 33 15.44 -22.50 -16.65
C ILE A 33 16.16 -23.70 -17.31
N SER A 34 16.79 -23.52 -18.48
CA SER A 34 17.51 -24.58 -19.18
C SER A 34 18.77 -25.07 -18.46
N GLU A 35 19.39 -24.26 -17.60
CA GLU A 35 20.58 -24.66 -16.84
C GLU A 35 20.24 -25.46 -15.56
N LEU A 36 19.06 -25.19 -14.96
CA LEU A 36 18.53 -25.91 -13.79
C LEU A 36 18.37 -27.41 -14.06
N LEU A 37 17.91 -27.80 -15.25
CA LEU A 37 17.75 -29.21 -15.63
C LEU A 37 19.08 -29.97 -15.71
N SER A 38 20.20 -29.29 -16.01
CA SER A 38 21.53 -29.90 -16.00
C SER A 38 22.12 -30.09 -14.60
N LEU A 39 21.71 -29.24 -13.65
CA LEU A 39 22.09 -29.37 -12.24
C LEU A 39 21.35 -30.51 -11.55
N PHE A 40 20.06 -30.69 -11.86
CA PHE A 40 19.25 -31.77 -11.28
C PHE A 40 19.74 -33.17 -11.69
N SER A 41 20.29 -33.35 -12.90
CA SER A 41 20.85 -34.64 -13.31
C SER A 41 22.15 -35.01 -12.54
N LYS A 42 22.83 -34.02 -11.94
CA LYS A 42 24.06 -34.22 -11.17
C LYS A 42 23.83 -34.42 -9.67
N LEU A 43 22.63 -34.16 -9.14
CA LEU A 43 22.33 -34.18 -7.71
C LEU A 43 21.61 -35.44 -7.20
N ALA A 44 21.33 -36.40 -8.08
CA ALA A 44 20.82 -37.71 -7.68
C ALA A 44 21.96 -38.66 -7.25
N GLN A 45 22.58 -38.41 -6.09
CA GLN A 45 23.33 -39.44 -5.38
C GLN A 45 22.92 -39.45 -3.90
N PRO A 46 22.35 -40.56 -3.39
CA PRO A 46 21.90 -40.64 -2.01
C PRO A 46 23.09 -40.91 -1.09
N ASN A 47 23.09 -40.26 0.07
CA ASN A 47 23.96 -40.45 1.24
C ASN A 47 25.10 -39.42 1.40
N LYS A 48 24.77 -38.26 1.99
CA LYS A 48 25.61 -37.56 3.00
C LYS A 48 24.81 -36.48 3.74
N PRO A 49 24.94 -36.35 5.08
CA PRO A 49 24.15 -35.41 5.88
C PRO A 49 24.58 -33.95 5.64
N TRP A 50 23.58 -33.07 5.50
CA TRP A 50 23.72 -31.63 5.37
C TRP A 50 23.70 -30.98 6.76
N CYS A 51 24.88 -30.64 7.26
CA CYS A 51 25.15 -29.48 8.13
C CYS A 51 26.66 -29.49 8.48
N GLY A 52 27.43 -28.58 7.87
CA GLY A 52 28.86 -28.42 8.11
C GLY A 52 29.34 -26.99 7.80
N ASN A 53 30.00 -26.40 8.79
CA ASN A 53 30.47 -25.03 8.96
C ASN A 53 30.91 -24.23 7.70
N ILE A 54 30.31 -23.06 7.49
CA ILE A 54 30.59 -22.07 6.43
C ILE A 54 32.01 -21.46 6.52
N ASN A 55 32.64 -21.48 7.69
CA ASN A 55 33.91 -20.77 7.92
C ASN A 55 35.17 -21.50 7.41
N GLN A 56 35.05 -22.70 6.82
CA GLN A 56 36.21 -23.42 6.25
C GLN A 56 36.30 -23.37 4.71
N ARG A 57 35.33 -22.77 4.01
CA ARG A 57 35.40 -22.62 2.54
C ARG A 57 35.89 -21.25 2.06
N ALA A 58 35.90 -20.23 2.92
CA ALA A 58 36.47 -18.92 2.60
C ALA A 58 38.00 -18.90 2.62
N ALA A 59 38.66 -19.84 3.31
CA ALA A 59 40.12 -19.86 3.44
C ALA A 59 40.87 -20.55 2.27
N ALA A 60 40.17 -21.20 1.34
CA ALA A 60 40.78 -21.90 0.20
C ALA A 60 40.76 -21.11 -1.13
N ALA A 61 40.06 -19.97 -1.19
CA ALA A 61 39.97 -19.13 -2.39
C ALA A 61 40.95 -17.93 -2.39
N LEU A 62 41.68 -17.71 -1.29
CA LEU A 62 42.59 -16.57 -1.11
C LEU A 62 44.07 -16.88 -1.38
N SER A 63 44.42 -18.06 -1.93
CA SER A 63 45.83 -18.45 -2.15
C SER A 63 46.26 -18.71 -3.60
N SER A 64 45.42 -18.46 -4.61
CA SER A 64 45.84 -18.57 -6.01
C SER A 64 45.89 -17.20 -6.67
N GLY A 65 46.99 -16.48 -6.44
CA GLY A 65 47.31 -15.25 -7.13
C GLY A 65 47.53 -15.49 -8.62
N THR A 66 46.82 -14.76 -9.47
CA THR A 66 47.24 -14.49 -10.85
C THR A 66 46.69 -13.12 -11.25
N THR A 67 47.59 -12.15 -11.36
CA THR A 67 47.32 -10.78 -11.76
C THR A 67 47.18 -10.67 -13.28
N ASN A 68 46.10 -10.09 -13.78
CA ASN A 68 46.05 -9.45 -15.09
C ASN A 68 45.16 -8.20 -15.01
N PRO A 69 45.54 -7.09 -15.68
CA PRO A 69 44.85 -5.82 -15.54
C PRO A 69 43.57 -5.82 -16.38
N VAL A 70 42.42 -5.78 -15.71
CA VAL A 70 41.13 -5.59 -16.38
C VAL A 70 40.75 -4.12 -16.30
N THR A 71 40.63 -3.54 -17.49
CA THR A 71 40.09 -2.24 -17.86
C THR A 71 38.89 -1.85 -17.00
N ALA A 72 38.87 -0.60 -16.54
CA ALA A 72 37.81 -0.03 -15.73
C ALA A 72 36.43 -0.26 -16.37
N ILE A 73 35.60 -1.05 -15.70
CA ILE A 73 34.18 -1.18 -15.98
C ILE A 73 33.51 0.11 -15.44
N PRO A 74 32.64 0.78 -16.21
CA PRO A 74 31.89 1.92 -15.70
C PRO A 74 31.08 1.44 -14.49
N THR A 75 31.25 2.15 -13.38
CA THR A 75 30.42 2.00 -12.18
C THR A 75 28.96 2.14 -12.58
N ASP A 76 28.25 1.02 -12.55
CA ASP A 76 26.79 0.96 -12.55
C ASP A 76 26.29 1.92 -11.45
N THR A 77 25.67 3.01 -11.88
CA THR A 77 24.90 3.89 -11.02
C THR A 77 23.83 3.04 -10.35
N VAL A 78 24.01 2.81 -9.04
CA VAL A 78 22.99 2.26 -8.15
C VAL A 78 21.73 3.10 -8.37
N SER A 79 20.73 2.54 -9.04
CA SER A 79 19.46 3.21 -9.24
C SER A 79 18.89 3.54 -7.87
N GLU A 80 18.62 4.82 -7.61
CA GLU A 80 17.95 5.27 -6.42
C GLU A 80 16.66 4.45 -6.20
N PRO A 81 16.27 4.17 -4.94
CA PRO A 81 15.03 3.47 -4.66
C PRO A 81 13.88 4.23 -5.32
N VAL A 82 13.16 3.54 -6.22
CA VAL A 82 12.06 4.15 -6.96
C VAL A 82 10.98 4.57 -5.96
N ARG A 83 10.81 5.88 -5.83
CA ARG A 83 9.87 6.52 -4.91
C ARG A 83 8.44 6.35 -5.42
N TYR A 84 7.50 6.19 -4.51
CA TYR A 84 6.07 6.37 -4.82
C TYR A 84 5.78 7.88 -4.83
N SER A 85 5.02 8.39 -5.82
CA SER A 85 4.52 9.77 -5.81
C SER A 85 2.99 9.81 -5.85
N CYS A 86 2.42 10.61 -4.94
CA CYS A 86 0.99 10.83 -4.70
C CYS A 86 0.77 12.34 -4.52
N ARG A 87 -0.32 12.89 -5.06
CA ARG A 87 -0.63 14.34 -5.01
C ARG A 87 -1.75 14.72 -4.05
N THR A 88 -2.36 13.77 -3.36
CA THR A 88 -3.55 13.98 -2.50
C THR A 88 -3.35 15.06 -1.43
N GLN A 89 -2.11 15.35 -1.04
CA GLN A 89 -1.77 16.31 0.01
C GLN A 89 -1.13 17.62 -0.49
N GLU A 90 -0.95 17.78 -1.81
CA GLU A 90 -0.35 18.98 -2.41
C GLU A 90 -1.35 20.11 -2.67
N ASP A 91 -2.64 19.77 -2.80
CA ASP A 91 -3.70 20.73 -3.11
C ASP A 91 -4.04 21.60 -1.89
N THR A 92 -3.76 22.89 -2.00
CA THR A 92 -3.90 23.91 -0.95
C THR A 92 -5.23 24.64 -0.98
N ASP A 93 -6.21 24.19 -1.78
CA ASP A 93 -7.55 24.78 -1.84
C ASP A 93 -8.60 23.86 -1.20
N PRO A 94 -8.71 23.88 0.15
CA PRO A 94 -9.77 23.19 0.82
C PRO A 94 -11.09 23.91 0.54
N SER A 95 -11.85 23.40 -0.44
CA SER A 95 -13.29 23.59 -0.50
C SER A 95 -13.90 22.93 0.74
N TRP A 96 -13.81 23.61 1.89
CA TRP A 96 -14.44 23.17 3.13
C TRP A 96 -15.95 23.11 2.90
N GLY A 97 -16.53 21.91 2.85
CA GLY A 97 -17.98 21.83 3.07
C GLY A 97 -18.31 22.18 4.52
N PRO A 98 -19.58 22.48 4.82
CA PRO A 98 -19.96 22.92 6.16
C PRO A 98 -19.59 21.84 7.20
N ALA A 99 -18.75 22.22 8.16
CA ALA A 99 -18.42 21.36 9.29
C ALA A 99 -19.71 21.02 10.06
N PRO A 100 -19.92 19.76 10.48
CA PRO A 100 -20.96 19.46 11.44
C PRO A 100 -20.62 20.16 12.77
N ILE A 101 -21.66 20.70 13.41
CA ILE A 101 -21.55 21.42 14.69
C ILE A 101 -21.00 20.45 15.74
N SER A 102 -19.79 20.69 16.22
CA SER A 102 -19.18 19.95 17.31
C SER A 102 -19.72 20.43 18.65
N ASN A 103 -20.27 19.50 19.44
CA ASN A 103 -20.63 19.74 20.83
C ASN A 103 -19.64 18.95 21.69
N LEU A 104 -18.67 19.61 22.34
CA LEU A 104 -18.41 19.56 23.79
C LEU A 104 -17.01 20.08 24.16
N GLU A 105 -16.98 20.72 25.33
CA GLU A 105 -15.82 21.17 26.11
C GLU A 105 -15.07 20.02 26.79
N GLY A 106 -13.74 20.12 26.82
CA GLY A 106 -12.87 19.62 27.89
C GLY A 106 -12.45 18.15 27.85
N THR A 107 -11.16 17.89 27.60
CA THR A 107 -10.18 17.39 28.60
C THR A 107 -8.92 16.89 27.89
N THR A 108 -7.77 17.50 28.22
CA THR A 108 -6.43 16.93 28.05
C THR A 108 -6.06 16.15 29.31
N GLY A 109 -5.44 14.99 29.16
CA GLY A 109 -5.05 14.13 30.27
C GLY A 109 -4.14 12.99 29.81
N ASP A 110 -2.95 13.37 29.38
CA ASP A 110 -1.78 12.54 29.06
C ASP A 110 -1.24 11.80 30.31
N ASN A 111 -0.91 10.51 30.15
CA ASN A 111 0.10 9.75 30.91
C ASN A 111 0.27 8.33 30.32
N ALA A 112 1.24 8.18 29.41
CA ALA A 112 1.66 6.91 28.82
C ALA A 112 2.50 6.06 29.80
N PRO A 113 2.43 4.72 29.73
CA PRO A 113 3.61 3.96 29.29
C PRO A 113 3.31 2.70 28.44
N ASP A 114 4.39 2.21 27.83
CA ASP A 114 4.60 1.06 26.93
C ASP A 114 4.15 1.25 25.46
N LYS A 115 5.16 1.26 24.58
CA LYS A 115 5.23 1.93 23.28
C LYS A 115 4.90 1.04 22.06
N PRO A 116 3.87 1.37 21.25
CA PRO A 116 3.72 0.84 19.90
C PRO A 116 3.33 1.86 18.78
N ASP A 117 3.81 1.56 17.56
CA ASP A 117 3.69 2.14 16.18
C ASP A 117 2.56 3.20 15.85
N SER A 118 2.70 4.09 14.81
CA SER A 118 1.85 5.28 14.43
C SER A 118 1.26 5.28 13.03
N LEU A 119 0.23 6.12 12.96
CA LEU A 119 -0.44 6.70 11.82
C LEU A 119 -0.39 8.24 11.91
N VAL A 120 -0.32 8.95 10.79
CA VAL A 120 -0.55 10.41 10.77
C VAL A 120 -1.98 10.72 10.31
N ILE A 121 -2.66 11.63 11.00
CA ILE A 121 -4.06 12.04 10.74
C ILE A 121 -4.19 13.57 10.76
N GLY A 122 -5.38 14.11 10.49
CA GLY A 122 -5.65 15.55 10.67
C GLY A 122 -5.56 16.40 9.41
N PHE A 123 -6.37 17.44 9.30
CA PHE A 123 -6.35 18.39 8.19
C PHE A 123 -6.76 19.77 8.68
N GLY A 124 -5.83 20.72 8.70
CA GLY A 124 -6.03 22.03 9.31
C GLY A 124 -6.49 21.94 10.77
N PRO A 125 -7.66 22.48 11.13
CA PRO A 125 -8.14 22.50 12.51
C PRO A 125 -8.88 21.22 12.94
N ILE A 126 -9.06 20.23 12.06
CA ILE A 126 -9.91 19.06 12.32
C ILE A 126 -9.18 17.74 12.06
N ILE A 127 -9.78 16.64 12.49
CA ILE A 127 -9.39 15.29 12.10
C ILE A 127 -10.56 14.63 11.37
N PRO A 128 -10.58 14.69 10.03
CA PRO A 128 -11.72 14.22 9.26
C PRO A 128 -11.73 12.69 9.17
N ARG A 129 -12.89 12.09 9.47
CA ARG A 129 -13.13 10.66 9.41
C ARG A 129 -14.54 10.40 8.85
N TRP A 130 -14.81 9.23 8.29
CA TRP A 130 -16.20 8.86 7.99
C TRP A 130 -16.97 8.45 9.24
N ASP A 131 -18.25 8.84 9.31
CA ASP A 131 -19.16 8.33 10.33
C ASP A 131 -19.47 6.85 10.08
N VAL A 132 -19.02 5.99 10.99
CA VAL A 132 -19.22 4.53 10.95
C VAL A 132 -20.29 4.03 11.93
N THR A 133 -20.97 4.92 12.63
CA THR A 133 -22.01 4.60 13.62
C THR A 133 -23.33 4.03 13.07
N PRO A 134 -23.72 4.19 11.78
CA PRO A 134 -24.96 3.59 11.29
C PRO A 134 -25.03 2.07 11.50
N PRO A 135 -26.21 1.50 11.76
CA PRO A 135 -26.40 0.06 11.87
C PRO A 135 -25.92 -0.66 10.60
N GLY A 136 -25.03 -1.64 10.75
CA GLY A 136 -24.40 -2.34 9.62
C GLY A 136 -23.15 -1.63 9.06
N GLY A 137 -22.70 -0.56 9.70
CA GLY A 137 -21.57 0.24 9.29
C GLY A 137 -21.88 1.19 8.14
N ARG A 138 -20.83 1.84 7.66
CA ARG A 138 -20.87 2.76 6.53
C ARG A 138 -20.43 2.08 5.25
N LYS A 139 -21.19 2.32 4.18
CA LYS A 139 -20.84 1.87 2.83
C LYS A 139 -20.52 3.07 1.95
N LEU A 140 -19.33 3.07 1.38
CA LEU A 140 -18.90 4.01 0.35
C LEU A 140 -19.07 3.36 -1.02
N GLN A 141 -19.83 4.00 -1.89
CA GLN A 141 -20.07 3.53 -3.23
C GLN A 141 -19.21 4.32 -4.22
N TYR A 142 -18.47 3.64 -5.08
CA TYR A 142 -17.71 4.30 -6.14
C TYR A 142 -18.22 3.88 -7.51
N PHE A 143 -18.18 4.77 -8.50
CA PHE A 143 -18.53 4.42 -9.88
C PHE A 143 -17.30 4.53 -10.77
N VAL A 144 -17.03 3.50 -11.57
CA VAL A 144 -15.92 3.50 -12.53
C VAL A 144 -16.34 4.31 -13.74
N LYS A 145 -15.73 5.48 -13.92
CA LYS A 145 -16.07 6.38 -15.04
C LYS A 145 -15.34 5.91 -16.31
N THR A 146 -15.83 4.83 -16.91
CA THR A 146 -15.16 4.08 -17.99
C THR A 146 -14.79 4.92 -19.19
N ASP A 147 -15.53 5.99 -19.49
CA ASP A 147 -15.26 6.92 -20.60
C ASP A 147 -14.02 7.81 -20.37
N THR A 148 -13.47 7.85 -19.14
CA THR A 148 -12.18 8.50 -18.89
C THR A 148 -10.99 7.60 -19.20
N PHE A 149 -11.18 6.28 -19.26
CA PHE A 149 -10.09 5.34 -19.48
C PHE A 149 -9.77 5.20 -20.97
N PRO A 150 -8.51 4.88 -21.34
CA PRO A 150 -8.13 4.65 -22.73
C PRO A 150 -8.89 3.50 -23.39
N ASP A 151 -9.27 2.50 -22.59
CA ASP A 151 -10.05 1.34 -23.02
C ASP A 151 -10.75 0.69 -21.82
N THR A 152 -11.76 -0.14 -22.12
CA THR A 152 -12.57 -0.83 -21.11
C THR A 152 -11.78 -1.84 -20.28
N ASP A 153 -10.70 -2.42 -20.83
CA ASP A 153 -9.89 -3.41 -20.11
C ASP A 153 -9.07 -2.74 -19.01
N LYS A 154 -8.50 -1.56 -19.27
CA LYS A 154 -7.85 -0.74 -18.23
C LYS A 154 -8.84 -0.28 -17.16
N ALA A 155 -10.04 0.14 -17.54
CA ALA A 155 -11.08 0.51 -16.58
C ALA A 155 -11.43 -0.66 -15.66
N ARG A 156 -11.66 -1.84 -16.24
CA ARG A 156 -11.96 -3.07 -15.49
C ARG A 156 -10.80 -3.51 -14.61
N PHE A 157 -9.57 -3.41 -15.10
CA PHE A 157 -8.38 -3.73 -14.33
C PHE A 157 -8.24 -2.79 -13.12
N ALA A 158 -8.38 -1.48 -13.32
CA ALA A 158 -8.35 -0.51 -12.23
C ALA A 158 -9.46 -0.76 -11.20
N ALA A 159 -10.69 -0.99 -11.66
CA ALA A 159 -11.82 -1.31 -10.79
C ALA A 159 -11.57 -2.54 -9.92
N LYS A 160 -11.04 -3.61 -10.53
CA LYS A 160 -10.69 -4.86 -9.84
C LYS A 160 -9.62 -4.64 -8.77
N GLU A 161 -8.52 -3.96 -9.11
CA GLU A 161 -7.43 -3.74 -8.17
C GLU A 161 -7.82 -2.74 -7.06
N PHE A 162 -8.66 -1.74 -7.37
CA PHE A 162 -9.25 -0.83 -6.39
C PHE A 162 -10.17 -1.57 -5.41
N GLN A 163 -11.08 -2.42 -5.89
CA GLN A 163 -11.92 -3.25 -5.02
C GLN A 163 -11.06 -4.17 -4.14
N ALA A 164 -10.01 -4.79 -4.70
CA ALA A 164 -9.12 -5.65 -3.92
C ALA A 164 -8.34 -4.89 -2.82
N ALA A 165 -7.97 -3.63 -3.07
CA ALA A 165 -7.40 -2.75 -2.06
C ALA A 165 -8.44 -2.40 -0.99
N ALA A 166 -9.66 -2.05 -1.41
CA ALA A 166 -10.76 -1.71 -0.51
C ALA A 166 -11.18 -2.89 0.38
N ASP A 167 -11.21 -4.10 -0.16
CA ASP A 167 -11.47 -5.34 0.59
C ASP A 167 -10.38 -5.60 1.63
N SER A 168 -9.14 -5.15 1.39
CA SER A 168 -8.04 -5.29 2.34
C SER A 168 -8.24 -4.39 3.57
N TRP A 169 -8.78 -3.18 3.37
CA TRP A 169 -9.20 -2.28 4.45
C TRP A 169 -10.49 -2.76 5.15
N ALA A 170 -11.47 -3.27 4.40
CA ALA A 170 -12.71 -3.80 4.97
C ALA A 170 -12.48 -4.97 5.95
N LYS A 171 -11.42 -5.77 5.75
CA LYS A 171 -11.02 -6.85 6.67
C LYS A 171 -10.68 -6.37 8.08
N LEU A 172 -10.35 -5.08 8.26
CA LEU A 172 -10.10 -4.50 9.58
C LEU A 172 -11.37 -4.32 10.40
N GLN A 173 -12.56 -4.45 9.78
CA GLN A 173 -13.87 -4.35 10.44
C GLN A 173 -14.07 -3.03 11.20
N ILE A 174 -13.47 -1.94 10.71
CA ILE A 174 -13.61 -0.58 11.26
C ILE A 174 -14.99 0.07 11.02
N GLY A 175 -15.99 -0.73 10.63
CA GLY A 175 -17.32 -0.23 10.28
C GLY A 175 -17.39 0.47 8.92
N LEU A 176 -16.40 0.32 8.04
CA LEU A 176 -16.41 0.82 6.67
C LEU A 176 -16.31 -0.32 5.65
N THR A 177 -17.06 -0.17 4.57
CA THR A 177 -16.96 -1.02 3.37
C THR A 177 -17.03 -0.15 2.13
N PHE A 178 -16.45 -0.67 1.03
CA PHE A 178 -16.53 -0.05 -0.28
C PHE A 178 -17.19 -1.01 -1.26
N SER A 179 -17.93 -0.48 -2.23
CA SER A 179 -18.40 -1.28 -3.35
C SER A 179 -18.54 -0.47 -4.61
N GLU A 180 -18.28 -1.10 -5.74
CA GLU A 180 -18.65 -0.54 -7.04
C GLU A 180 -20.17 -0.36 -7.15
N ALA A 181 -20.59 0.82 -7.62
CA ALA A 181 -21.95 1.15 -7.97
C ALA A 181 -22.18 0.85 -9.46
N THR A 182 -23.34 0.27 -9.78
CA THR A 182 -23.77 0.10 -11.19
C THR A 182 -24.33 1.38 -11.79
N ASN A 183 -24.70 2.35 -10.95
CA ASN A 183 -25.28 3.63 -11.34
C ASN A 183 -24.50 4.78 -10.70
N ARG A 184 -23.97 5.68 -11.55
CA ARG A 184 -23.26 6.90 -11.11
C ARG A 184 -24.07 7.76 -10.14
N GLU A 185 -25.40 7.77 -10.25
CA GLU A 185 -26.28 8.56 -9.37
C GLU A 185 -26.33 8.06 -7.93
N THR A 186 -25.75 6.88 -7.66
CA THR A 186 -25.67 6.29 -6.31
C THR A 186 -24.25 6.31 -5.75
N ALA A 187 -23.28 6.78 -6.53
CA ALA A 187 -21.90 6.80 -6.11
C ALA A 187 -21.59 8.03 -5.25
N ASN A 188 -20.70 7.85 -4.27
CA ASN A 188 -20.13 8.91 -3.46
C ASN A 188 -18.95 9.61 -4.14
N PHE A 189 -18.22 8.88 -4.98
CA PHE A 189 -17.11 9.38 -5.79
C PHE A 189 -16.93 8.53 -7.04
N TYR A 190 -16.15 9.01 -8.00
CA TYR A 190 -15.78 8.24 -9.18
C TYR A 190 -14.35 7.72 -9.08
N LEU A 191 -14.10 6.55 -9.69
CA LEU A 191 -12.76 6.12 -10.07
C LEU A 191 -12.54 6.56 -11.53
N VAL A 192 -11.61 7.48 -11.73
CA VAL A 192 -11.36 8.14 -13.02
C VAL A 192 -9.93 7.95 -13.47
N TYR A 193 -9.72 7.91 -14.78
CA TYR A 193 -8.39 7.94 -15.37
C TYR A 193 -8.01 9.35 -15.81
N ARG A 194 -6.74 9.71 -15.64
CA ARG A 194 -6.16 10.94 -16.19
C ARG A 194 -4.81 10.64 -16.82
N VAL A 195 -4.50 11.28 -17.94
CA VAL A 195 -3.13 11.27 -18.49
C VAL A 195 -2.28 12.21 -17.67
N ASN A 196 -1.09 11.79 -17.25
CA ASN A 196 -0.12 12.64 -16.57
C ASN A 196 0.22 13.85 -17.45
N GLY A 197 0.07 15.05 -16.91
CA GLY A 197 0.60 16.30 -17.45
C GLY A 197 2.01 16.58 -16.95
N LEU A 198 2.57 17.72 -17.39
CA LEU A 198 3.91 18.16 -16.98
C LEU A 198 4.00 18.46 -15.47
N ASP A 199 2.88 18.89 -14.88
CA ASP A 199 2.80 19.29 -13.47
C ASP A 199 2.43 18.13 -12.53
N ASP A 200 2.29 16.89 -13.05
CA ASP A 200 1.87 15.74 -12.25
C ASP A 200 3.04 15.01 -11.56
N ASP A 201 4.28 15.50 -11.67
CA ASP A 201 5.51 14.98 -11.02
C ASP A 201 5.61 13.44 -10.87
N GLY A 202 5.25 12.72 -11.93
CA GLY A 202 5.31 11.25 -11.91
C GLY A 202 4.18 10.55 -11.13
N ALA A 203 3.20 11.28 -10.60
CA ALA A 203 2.14 10.77 -9.74
C ALA A 203 1.43 9.56 -10.35
N LEU A 204 1.22 8.55 -9.51
CA LEU A 204 0.55 7.32 -9.94
C LEU A 204 -0.95 7.37 -9.66
N ALA A 205 -1.34 7.99 -8.55
CA ALA A 205 -2.72 8.19 -8.20
C ALA A 205 -2.91 9.43 -7.31
N GLN A 206 -4.17 9.81 -7.13
CA GLN A 206 -4.62 10.85 -6.21
C GLN A 206 -6.00 10.44 -5.67
N ALA A 207 -6.26 10.78 -4.42
CA ALA A 207 -7.51 10.58 -3.72
C ALA A 207 -7.93 11.89 -3.04
N PHE A 208 -8.68 11.76 -1.95
CA PHE A 208 -9.28 12.86 -1.21
C PHE A 208 -9.52 12.44 0.24
N PHE A 209 -9.69 13.41 1.13
CA PHE A 209 -10.02 13.22 2.53
C PHE A 209 -11.53 13.25 2.79
N PRO A 210 -12.02 12.66 3.91
CA PRO A 210 -13.46 12.58 4.22
C PRO A 210 -14.23 13.92 4.26
N HIS A 211 -13.54 15.03 4.50
CA HIS A 211 -14.15 16.36 4.56
C HIS A 211 -14.33 17.02 3.19
N GLU A 212 -13.69 16.49 2.16
CA GLU A 212 -13.74 17.02 0.81
C GLU A 212 -15.01 16.52 0.10
N PHE A 213 -15.59 17.38 -0.72
CA PHE A 213 -16.83 17.09 -1.44
C PHE A 213 -16.57 17.13 -2.94
N ASP A 214 -17.27 16.26 -3.67
CA ASP A 214 -17.17 16.17 -5.13
C ASP A 214 -15.77 15.86 -5.68
N GLN A 215 -14.98 15.18 -4.88
CA GLN A 215 -13.70 14.62 -5.29
C GLN A 215 -13.85 13.19 -5.82
N ASP A 216 -12.88 12.79 -6.61
CA ASP A 216 -12.81 11.50 -7.28
C ASP A 216 -11.44 10.86 -7.00
N VAL A 217 -11.35 9.53 -7.00
CA VAL A 217 -10.05 8.85 -7.02
C VAL A 217 -9.55 8.85 -8.46
N ILE A 218 -8.39 9.44 -8.67
CA ILE A 218 -7.73 9.57 -9.97
C ILE A 218 -6.61 8.54 -10.04
N VAL A 219 -6.64 7.69 -11.07
CA VAL A 219 -5.50 6.85 -11.46
C VAL A 219 -4.86 7.44 -12.70
N PHE A 220 -3.56 7.72 -12.63
CA PHE A 220 -2.85 8.36 -13.72
C PHE A 220 -2.28 7.37 -14.74
N SER A 221 -1.91 7.84 -15.93
CA SER A 221 -1.33 7.00 -17.00
C SER A 221 -0.12 6.20 -16.54
N TYR A 222 0.78 6.79 -15.75
CA TYR A 222 2.00 6.14 -15.28
C TYR A 222 1.74 4.95 -14.34
N ALA A 223 0.56 4.86 -13.73
CA ALA A 223 0.18 3.68 -12.94
C ALA A 223 -0.04 2.43 -13.81
N PHE A 224 -0.26 2.59 -15.11
CA PHE A 224 -0.43 1.49 -16.06
C PHE A 224 0.85 1.10 -16.79
N GLU A 225 1.99 1.71 -16.44
CA GLU A 225 3.28 1.49 -17.10
C GLU A 225 4.19 0.55 -16.31
N GLY A 226 4.94 -0.27 -17.03
CA GLY A 226 6.00 -1.13 -16.49
C GLY A 226 5.61 -1.87 -15.21
N LYS A 227 6.41 -1.68 -14.16
CA LYS A 227 6.21 -2.29 -12.84
C LYS A 227 5.03 -1.71 -12.05
N ASN A 228 4.62 -0.47 -12.33
CA ASN A 228 3.53 0.19 -11.59
C ASN A 228 2.20 -0.53 -11.83
N LYS A 229 1.97 -1.00 -13.06
CA LYS A 229 0.79 -1.81 -13.40
C LYS A 229 0.67 -3.05 -12.53
N SER A 230 1.80 -3.69 -12.20
CA SER A 230 1.81 -4.92 -11.40
C SER A 230 1.54 -4.69 -9.91
N ILE A 231 1.66 -3.45 -9.44
CA ILE A 231 1.45 -3.05 -8.06
C ILE A 231 0.26 -2.08 -7.90
N LEU A 232 -0.65 -2.06 -8.87
CA LEU A 232 -1.75 -1.09 -8.90
C LEU A 232 -2.66 -1.22 -7.68
N LYS A 233 -2.80 -2.42 -7.14
CA LYS A 233 -3.50 -2.65 -5.86
C LYS A 233 -2.81 -1.93 -4.71
N GLU A 234 -1.49 -2.06 -4.61
CA GLU A 234 -0.67 -1.42 -3.57
C GLU A 234 -0.76 0.11 -3.64
N ILE A 235 -0.76 0.67 -4.85
CA ILE A 235 -1.05 2.10 -5.10
C ILE A 235 -2.42 2.46 -4.52
N PHE A 236 -3.47 1.69 -4.84
CA PHE A 236 -4.80 1.95 -4.28
C PHE A 236 -4.92 1.69 -2.77
N LEU A 237 -4.09 0.83 -2.17
CA LEU A 237 -4.07 0.68 -0.70
C LEU A 237 -3.71 1.99 -0.03
N HIS A 238 -2.69 2.68 -0.57
CA HIS A 238 -2.26 3.99 -0.11
C HIS A 238 -3.36 5.04 -0.31
N GLU A 239 -3.91 5.14 -1.52
CA GLU A 239 -4.95 6.13 -1.83
C GLU A 239 -6.22 5.95 -0.98
N ILE A 240 -6.64 4.70 -0.73
CA ILE A 240 -7.77 4.44 0.17
C ILE A 240 -7.43 4.85 1.60
N GLY A 241 -6.16 4.80 2.02
CA GLY A 241 -5.73 5.38 3.28
C GLY A 241 -6.11 6.86 3.39
N HIS A 242 -5.88 7.67 2.36
CA HIS A 242 -6.36 9.06 2.34
C HIS A 242 -7.88 9.16 2.40
N VAL A 243 -8.60 8.31 1.64
CA VAL A 243 -10.06 8.24 1.71
C VAL A 243 -10.52 7.90 3.13
N LEU A 244 -9.76 7.14 3.92
CA LEU A 244 -10.05 6.85 5.32
C LEU A 244 -9.69 7.99 6.29
N GLY A 245 -9.05 9.07 5.84
CA GLY A 245 -8.59 10.18 6.68
C GLY A 245 -7.12 10.09 7.10
N LEU A 246 -6.36 9.14 6.54
CA LEU A 246 -4.95 8.91 6.88
C LEU A 246 -4.05 9.81 6.04
N ARG A 247 -2.96 10.29 6.63
CA ARG A 247 -1.96 11.10 5.96
C ARG A 247 -0.64 10.36 5.84
N HIS A 248 0.22 10.91 5.00
CA HIS A 248 1.62 10.57 4.93
C HIS A 248 2.35 10.71 6.27
N GLU A 249 3.25 9.77 6.56
CA GLU A 249 4.06 9.72 7.78
C GLU A 249 5.01 10.94 7.93
N PHE A 250 5.39 11.57 6.82
CA PHE A 250 6.26 12.75 6.77
C PHE A 250 5.48 14.08 6.71
N ALA A 251 4.14 14.06 6.83
CA ALA A 251 3.33 15.27 6.72
C ALA A 251 3.60 16.32 7.83
N ILE A 252 4.20 15.93 8.97
CA ILE A 252 4.43 16.83 10.12
C ILE A 252 5.76 17.58 10.01
N GLU A 253 6.86 16.88 9.73
CA GLU A 253 8.22 17.43 9.82
C GLU A 253 9.02 17.27 8.53
N GLY A 254 8.47 16.59 7.52
CA GLY A 254 9.25 16.06 6.42
C GLY A 254 10.01 14.79 6.80
N ASP A 255 10.86 14.29 5.91
CA ASP A 255 11.71 13.14 6.18
C ASP A 255 13.18 13.38 5.82
N ASN A 256 14.03 12.41 6.20
CA ASN A 256 15.46 12.41 5.89
C ASN A 256 15.76 12.24 4.39
N LEU A 257 14.73 12.06 3.55
CA LEU A 257 14.83 11.87 2.11
C LEU A 257 14.52 13.16 1.33
N GLY A 258 14.31 14.28 2.05
CA GLY A 258 14.14 15.62 1.49
C GLY A 258 12.68 16.03 1.30
N ASN A 259 11.71 15.23 1.74
CA ASN A 259 10.31 15.63 1.72
C ASN A 259 10.07 16.70 2.78
N LYS A 260 9.28 17.72 2.45
CA LYS A 260 8.87 18.78 3.38
C LYS A 260 7.60 18.35 4.14
N PRO A 261 7.27 19.00 5.27
CA PRO A 261 5.93 18.91 5.84
C PRO A 261 4.87 19.17 4.76
N GLU A 262 3.78 18.40 4.79
CA GLU A 262 2.73 18.48 3.77
C GLU A 262 1.44 19.02 4.37
N GLY A 263 0.94 20.12 3.82
CA GLY A 263 -0.28 20.80 4.28
C GLY A 263 -0.20 21.27 5.74
N GLU A 264 -1.34 21.73 6.26
CA GLU A 264 -1.46 22.16 7.66
C GLU A 264 -2.23 21.11 8.49
N GLY A 265 -1.96 21.07 9.80
CA GLY A 265 -2.77 20.32 10.76
C GLY A 265 -2.54 18.80 10.81
N ALA A 266 -1.44 18.29 10.24
CA ALA A 266 -1.04 16.90 10.42
C ALA A 266 -0.69 16.63 11.89
N LYS A 267 -1.29 15.59 12.48
CA LYS A 267 -1.12 15.16 13.87
C LYS A 267 -0.63 13.74 13.90
N LEU A 268 0.35 13.48 14.76
CA LEU A 268 0.81 12.13 15.00
C LEU A 268 -0.23 11.43 15.85
N PHE A 269 -0.67 10.26 15.42
CA PHE A 269 -1.54 9.39 16.19
C PHE A 269 -0.78 8.09 16.46
N MET A 270 -0.43 7.86 17.73
CA MET A 270 0.45 6.75 18.16
C MET A 270 1.92 6.96 17.69
N GLU A 271 2.73 5.97 17.25
CA GLU A 271 4.22 6.12 17.03
C GLU A 271 4.92 5.97 15.63
N LYS A 272 5.53 7.00 15.04
CA LYS A 272 6.13 6.99 13.66
C LYS A 272 6.47 5.61 13.03
N ASN A 273 5.81 5.22 11.93
CA ASN A 273 6.22 4.05 11.15
C ASN A 273 6.67 4.43 9.73
N ALA A 274 7.97 4.57 9.53
CA ALA A 274 8.55 4.83 8.21
C ALA A 274 8.17 3.79 7.15
N SER A 275 7.79 2.56 7.52
CA SER A 275 7.36 1.48 6.63
C SER A 275 5.85 1.42 6.36
N SER A 276 5.06 2.35 6.92
CA SER A 276 3.61 2.44 6.71
C SER A 276 3.24 2.39 5.23
N VAL A 277 2.04 1.88 4.94
CA VAL A 277 1.40 2.04 3.62
C VAL A 277 1.27 3.51 3.23
N MET A 278 1.20 4.43 4.19
CA MET A 278 1.13 5.87 3.97
C MET A 278 2.51 6.53 3.78
N SER A 279 3.61 5.78 3.80
CA SER A 279 4.94 6.28 3.45
C SER A 279 5.20 6.19 1.94
N TYR A 280 6.28 6.82 1.45
CA TYR A 280 6.72 6.72 0.05
C TYR A 280 7.54 5.45 -0.26
N ASN A 281 7.47 4.43 0.59
CA ASN A 281 8.11 3.15 0.32
C ASN A 281 7.39 2.40 -0.80
N PHE A 282 8.19 1.83 -1.71
CA PHE A 282 7.67 1.20 -2.91
C PHE A 282 7.97 -0.31 -2.92
N PRO A 283 6.96 -1.18 -3.12
CA PRO A 283 5.53 -0.88 -3.24
C PRO A 283 4.86 -0.57 -1.89
N PRO A 284 3.81 0.28 -1.85
CA PRO A 284 3.07 0.53 -0.60
C PRO A 284 2.40 -0.73 -0.08
N ARG A 285 2.59 -1.07 1.19
CA ARG A 285 2.00 -2.28 1.79
C ARG A 285 1.49 -1.97 3.19
N ILE A 286 0.27 -2.41 3.48
CA ILE A 286 -0.30 -2.36 4.84
C ILE A 286 0.60 -3.18 5.78
N GLN A 287 1.15 -2.48 6.78
CA GLN A 287 1.86 -3.05 7.92
C GLN A 287 0.90 -3.33 9.08
N ASP A 288 1.34 -4.10 10.06
CA ASP A 288 0.52 -4.38 11.26
C ASP A 288 0.22 -3.11 12.08
N SER A 289 1.14 -2.14 12.02
CA SER A 289 0.95 -0.80 12.56
C SER A 289 -0.28 -0.12 11.95
N ASP A 290 -0.36 -0.06 10.61
CA ASP A 290 -1.43 0.60 9.87
C ASP A 290 -2.78 -0.01 10.25
N ARG A 291 -2.82 -1.35 10.39
CA ARG A 291 -4.03 -2.07 10.82
C ARG A 291 -4.45 -1.64 12.21
N THR A 292 -3.52 -1.70 13.16
CA THR A 292 -3.78 -1.48 14.58
C THR A 292 -4.23 -0.05 14.83
N GLN A 293 -3.49 0.94 14.32
CA GLN A 293 -3.85 2.33 14.60
C GLN A 293 -5.06 2.79 13.80
N THR A 294 -5.29 2.26 12.60
CA THR A 294 -6.54 2.59 11.88
C THR A 294 -7.74 2.07 12.67
N ILE A 295 -7.63 0.88 13.28
CA ILE A 295 -8.67 0.36 14.17
C ILE A 295 -8.86 1.27 15.40
N GLU A 296 -7.78 1.68 16.06
CA GLU A 296 -7.87 2.59 17.22
C GLU A 296 -8.39 3.99 16.83
N PHE A 297 -7.99 4.51 15.67
CA PHE A 297 -8.45 5.78 15.14
C PHE A 297 -9.97 5.76 14.93
N TYR A 298 -10.52 4.67 14.38
CA TYR A 298 -11.96 4.52 14.17
C TYR A 298 -12.75 4.18 15.45
N LYS A 299 -12.08 3.89 16.58
CA LYS A 299 -12.71 3.78 17.90
C LYS A 299 -12.85 5.11 18.63
N LEU A 300 -12.11 6.14 18.22
CA LEU A 300 -12.19 7.45 18.85
C LEU A 300 -13.62 8.01 18.78
N LEU A 301 -14.06 8.63 19.87
CA LEU A 301 -15.38 9.29 19.92
C LEU A 301 -15.38 10.54 19.04
N LEU A 302 -16.55 10.87 18.47
CA LEU A 302 -16.77 12.16 17.83
C LEU A 302 -16.40 13.30 18.80
N GLY A 303 -15.59 14.25 18.36
CA GLY A 303 -15.09 15.35 19.17
C GLY A 303 -13.88 15.02 20.04
N TYR A 304 -13.38 13.77 20.04
CA TYR A 304 -12.15 13.43 20.75
C TYR A 304 -10.98 14.28 20.23
N MET A 305 -10.22 14.87 21.15
CA MET A 305 -9.11 15.76 20.81
C MET A 305 -7.81 14.97 20.65
N VAL A 306 -7.22 15.01 19.47
CA VAL A 306 -5.83 14.55 19.26
C VAL A 306 -4.98 15.79 18.97
N ASP A 307 -4.02 16.07 19.84
CA ASP A 307 -3.11 17.22 19.72
C ASP A 307 -3.81 18.55 19.43
N GLY A 308 -4.95 18.77 20.11
CA GLY A 308 -5.74 19.99 20.01
C GLY A 308 -6.71 20.06 18.83
N SER A 309 -6.78 19.03 17.99
CA SER A 309 -7.74 18.94 16.87
C SER A 309 -8.82 17.90 17.16
N PRO A 310 -10.12 18.22 16.99
CA PRO A 310 -11.20 17.27 17.22
C PRO A 310 -11.38 16.29 16.05
N VAL A 311 -11.60 15.02 16.39
CA VAL A 311 -12.17 14.02 15.47
C VAL A 311 -13.54 14.51 15.01
N THR A 312 -13.71 14.63 13.70
CA THR A 312 -14.92 15.14 13.06
C THR A 312 -15.41 14.11 12.06
N ASP A 313 -16.60 13.58 12.31
CA ASP A 313 -17.20 12.55 11.46
C ASP A 313 -18.00 13.17 10.31
N TYR A 314 -17.79 12.64 9.11
CA TYR A 314 -18.44 13.06 7.88
C TYR A 314 -19.37 11.99 7.34
N GLN A 315 -20.50 12.44 6.80
CA GLN A 315 -21.41 11.61 6.03
C GLN A 315 -20.99 11.67 4.56
N PRO A 316 -20.69 10.53 3.90
CA PRO A 316 -20.49 10.55 2.46
C PRO A 316 -21.75 11.03 1.76
N LYS A 317 -21.57 12.02 0.88
CA LYS A 317 -22.62 12.54 0.03
C LYS A 317 -22.60 11.83 -1.32
N ILE A 318 -23.72 11.83 -2.02
CA ILE A 318 -23.75 11.39 -3.42
C ILE A 318 -22.98 12.42 -4.25
N ARG A 319 -22.11 11.94 -5.14
CA ARG A 319 -21.31 12.75 -6.07
C ARG A 319 -22.24 13.59 -6.95
N ARG A 320 -22.10 14.91 -6.92
CA ARG A 320 -22.88 15.80 -7.80
C ARG A 320 -22.47 15.59 -9.26
N LYS A 321 -23.39 15.86 -10.19
CA LYS A 321 -23.04 15.89 -11.61
C LYS A 321 -22.23 17.15 -11.88
N ASN A 322 -20.99 16.96 -12.31
CA ASN A 322 -20.25 17.95 -13.08
C ASN A 322 -20.62 17.77 -14.56
#